data_AF-A0AAV1HUB0-F1
#
_entry.id   AF-A0AAV1HUB0-F1
#
_cell.length_a   1.000
_cell.length_b   1.000
_cell.length_c   1.000
_cell.angle_alpha   90.00
_cell.angle_beta   90.00
_cell.angle_gamma   90.00
#
_symmetry.space_group_name_H-M   'P 1'
#
loop_
_entity.id
_entity.type
_entity.pdbx_description
1 polymer ?
#
loop_
_entity_poly.entity_id
_entity_poly.type
_entity_poly.pdbx_seq_one_letter_code
_entity_poly.pdbx_strand_id
1 'polypeptide(L)'
;MTEAEVPVPPQHKVAEVIDFRNAMLGPRGYKMARKRTIEEREEQGSGRNWKEPSQRASSVKNPILTSSWEKKMQQKAAHQRYKEVKQAAIDVRKQKLQKARKQREDAKQRKEENQRKSLVTQAVTNPKTLKKMMASKKERKKLMKADTLKSVG
;
A
#
# COMPACT_ATOMS: atom_id res chain seq x y z
N MET A 1 42.16 -34.67 -14.99
CA MET A 1 41.64 -35.04 -13.65
C MET A 1 42.49 -34.27 -12.65
N THR A 2 41.91 -33.25 -12.02
CA THR A 2 42.59 -32.41 -11.02
C THR A 2 42.54 -33.14 -9.69
N GLU A 3 43.70 -33.56 -9.20
CA GLU A 3 43.85 -34.18 -7.88
C GLU A 3 43.49 -33.14 -6.82
N ALA A 4 42.39 -33.38 -6.10
CA ALA A 4 41.96 -32.55 -5.00
C ALA A 4 42.84 -32.86 -3.78
N GLU A 5 43.70 -31.92 -3.41
CA GLU A 5 44.53 -32.00 -2.21
C GLU A 5 43.62 -31.91 -0.96
N VAL A 6 43.49 -33.03 -0.25
CA VAL A 6 42.71 -33.14 0.98
C VAL A 6 43.51 -32.52 2.13
N PRO A 7 43.02 -31.47 2.81
CA PRO A 7 43.76 -30.84 3.89
C PRO A 7 43.82 -31.77 5.11
N VAL A 8 45.03 -32.15 5.50
CA VAL A 8 45.30 -32.91 6.73
C VAL A 8 44.90 -32.05 7.93
N PRO A 9 44.09 -32.57 8.88
CA PRO A 9 43.68 -31.81 10.05
C PRO A 9 44.90 -31.47 10.92
N PRO A 10 44.96 -30.25 11.49
CA PRO A 10 46.09 -29.81 12.28
C PRO A 10 46.24 -30.71 13.51
N GLN A 11 47.38 -31.38 13.62
CA GLN A 11 47.70 -32.20 14.80
C GLN A 11 47.89 -31.26 16.00
N HIS A 12 46.98 -31.33 16.97
CA HIS A 12 47.11 -30.60 18.22
C HIS A 12 48.33 -31.10 18.99
N LYS A 13 49.32 -30.21 19.17
CA LYS A 13 50.44 -30.45 20.08
C LYS A 13 49.87 -30.51 21.51
N VAL A 14 49.97 -31.67 22.16
CA VAL A 14 49.59 -31.82 23.56
C VAL A 14 50.55 -30.93 24.37
N ALA A 15 49.99 -29.99 25.13
CA ALA A 15 50.81 -29.10 25.95
C ALA A 15 51.62 -29.93 26.95
N GLU A 16 52.90 -29.60 27.09
CA GLU A 16 53.79 -30.26 28.05
C GLU A 16 53.22 -30.13 29.46
N VAL A 17 53.19 -31.23 30.20
CA VAL A 17 52.74 -31.24 31.60
C VAL A 17 53.80 -30.53 32.43
N ILE A 18 53.54 -29.28 32.77
CA ILE A 18 54.42 -28.50 33.64
C ILE A 18 54.29 -29.05 35.06
N ASP A 19 55.34 -29.71 35.56
CA ASP A 19 55.37 -30.25 36.92
C ASP A 19 55.75 -29.16 37.94
N PHE A 20 54.76 -28.69 38.71
CA PHE A 20 54.91 -27.56 39.63
C PHE A 20 55.48 -27.93 40.99
N ARG A 21 55.86 -29.19 41.23
CA ARG A 21 56.31 -29.66 42.55
C ARG A 21 57.58 -28.96 43.07
N ASN A 22 58.37 -28.36 42.18
CA ASN A 22 59.58 -27.59 42.52
C ASN A 22 59.51 -26.10 42.14
N ALA A 23 58.35 -25.59 41.71
CA ALA A 23 58.21 -24.17 41.44
C ALA A 23 58.17 -23.41 42.77
N MET A 24 59.24 -22.69 43.11
CA MET A 24 59.34 -21.82 44.29
C MET A 24 58.39 -20.62 44.18
N LEU A 25 57.08 -20.87 44.32
CA LEU A 25 56.03 -19.86 44.36
C LEU A 25 55.81 -19.39 45.81
N GLY A 26 56.80 -18.66 46.33
CA GLY A 26 56.67 -17.78 47.50
C GLY A 26 56.19 -18.42 48.83
N PRO A 27 56.12 -17.63 49.92
CA PRO A 27 55.72 -18.14 51.23
C PRO A 27 54.26 -18.57 51.24
N ARG A 28 54.02 -19.79 51.74
CA ARG A 28 52.71 -20.44 51.89
C ARG A 28 51.77 -19.56 52.73
N GLY A 29 50.85 -18.86 52.06
CA GLY A 29 49.80 -18.06 52.72
C GLY A 29 49.44 -16.74 52.05
N TYR A 30 50.21 -16.24 51.10
CA TYR A 30 49.88 -14.99 50.41
C TYR A 30 48.83 -15.25 49.31
N LYS A 31 47.55 -15.00 49.60
CA LYS A 31 46.51 -14.96 48.56
C LYS A 31 46.74 -13.70 47.70
N MET A 32 47.54 -13.83 46.63
CA MET A 32 47.48 -12.90 45.50
C MET A 32 46.14 -13.12 44.78
N ALA A 33 45.02 -12.77 45.41
CA ALA A 33 43.76 -12.67 44.72
C ALA A 33 43.83 -11.41 43.85
N ARG A 34 44.41 -11.53 42.64
CA ARG A 34 44.20 -10.54 41.59
C ARG A 34 42.68 -10.39 41.46
N LYS A 35 42.15 -9.19 41.72
CA LYS A 35 40.76 -8.88 41.35
C LYS A 35 40.70 -9.02 39.83
N ARG A 36 40.07 -10.10 39.35
CA ARG A 36 39.88 -10.35 37.92
C ARG A 36 39.27 -9.12 37.27
N THR A 37 39.76 -8.75 36.09
CA THR A 37 39.12 -7.72 35.27
C THR A 37 37.70 -8.18 34.90
N ILE A 38 36.82 -7.23 34.57
CA ILE A 38 35.44 -7.56 34.18
C ILE A 38 35.44 -8.54 32.99
N GLU A 39 36.38 -8.35 32.07
CA GLU A 39 36.65 -9.21 30.91
C GLU A 39 37.00 -10.66 31.32
N GLU A 40 37.94 -10.86 32.25
CA GLU A 40 38.30 -12.20 32.78
C GLU A 40 37.16 -12.88 33.57
N ARG A 41 36.19 -12.11 34.06
CA ARG A 41 35.03 -12.61 34.81
C ARG A 41 33.93 -13.10 33.87
N GLU A 42 33.82 -12.50 32.70
CA GLU A 42 32.83 -12.82 31.67
C GLU A 42 33.22 -14.08 30.86
N GLU A 43 34.49 -14.48 30.84
CA GLU A 43 34.97 -15.66 30.10
C GLU A 43 34.60 -17.03 30.72
N GLN A 44 34.24 -17.10 32.01
CA GLN A 44 34.01 -18.39 32.69
C GLN A 44 32.59 -18.95 32.62
N GLY A 45 31.64 -18.23 32.00
CA GLY A 45 30.25 -18.68 31.89
C GLY A 45 29.75 -18.59 30.47
N SER A 46 30.23 -19.47 29.58
CA SER A 46 29.94 -19.47 28.14
C SER A 46 30.25 -18.10 27.52
N GLY A 47 31.39 -17.92 26.86
CA GLY A 47 31.85 -16.67 26.20
C GLY A 47 30.94 -16.10 25.08
N ARG A 48 29.64 -16.07 25.33
CA ARG A 48 28.55 -15.50 24.55
C ARG A 48 27.96 -14.39 25.39
N ASN A 49 28.45 -13.18 25.17
CA ASN A 49 27.83 -11.97 25.67
C ASN A 49 26.39 -11.93 25.12
N TRP A 50 25.38 -12.05 25.98
CA TRP A 50 23.98 -12.04 25.54
C TRP A 50 23.52 -10.67 25.00
N LYS A 51 24.31 -9.62 25.26
CA LYS A 51 24.13 -8.27 24.71
C LYS A 51 25.31 -7.95 23.81
N GLU A 52 25.02 -7.47 22.60
CA GLU A 52 26.03 -6.84 21.76
C GLU A 52 26.53 -5.55 22.42
N PRO A 53 27.84 -5.24 22.30
CA PRO A 53 28.38 -3.98 22.79
C PRO A 53 27.73 -2.81 22.05
N SER A 54 26.85 -2.08 22.73
CA SER A 54 26.19 -0.89 22.19
C SER A 54 27.14 0.31 22.18
N GLN A 55 27.05 1.16 21.16
CA GLN A 55 27.81 2.39 21.10
C GLN A 55 27.36 3.36 22.20
N ARG A 56 28.31 4.10 22.80
CA ARG A 56 27.99 5.14 23.79
C ARG A 56 27.12 6.20 23.13
N ALA A 57 26.07 6.66 23.80
CA ALA A 57 25.16 7.69 23.28
C ALA A 57 25.88 8.97 22.83
N SER A 58 26.98 9.32 23.49
CA SER A 58 27.84 10.46 23.12
C SER A 58 28.63 10.26 21.82
N SER A 59 28.79 9.03 21.34
CA SER A 59 29.41 8.71 20.05
C SER A 59 28.46 8.97 18.87
N VAL A 60 27.16 9.05 19.13
CA VAL A 60 26.15 9.34 18.11
C VAL A 60 26.10 10.86 17.92
N LYS A 61 26.69 11.35 16.83
CA LYS A 61 26.60 12.77 16.46
C LYS A 61 25.17 13.09 16.06
N ASN A 62 24.65 14.24 16.52
CA ASN A 62 23.37 14.74 16.06
C ASN A 62 23.39 14.91 14.54
N PRO A 63 22.38 14.40 13.81
CA PRO A 63 22.31 14.59 12.36
C PRO A 63 22.23 16.07 12.03
N ILE A 64 22.82 16.47 10.89
CA ILE A 64 22.67 17.82 10.37
C ILE A 64 21.18 18.04 10.06
N LEU A 65 20.53 18.91 10.85
CA LEU A 65 19.09 19.18 10.77
C LEU A 65 18.67 19.84 9.45
N THR A 66 19.63 20.35 8.68
CA THR A 66 19.38 21.04 7.41
C THR A 66 19.76 20.15 6.23
N SER A 67 18.76 19.77 5.44
CA SER A 67 19.01 19.21 4.11
C SER A 67 19.66 20.27 3.22
N SER A 68 20.62 19.86 2.39
CA SER A 68 21.22 20.74 1.38
C SER A 68 20.14 21.28 0.43
N TRP A 69 20.38 22.46 -0.14
CA TRP A 69 19.46 23.09 -1.09
C TRP A 69 19.06 22.15 -2.23
N GLU A 70 20.04 21.41 -2.77
CA GLU A 70 19.82 20.43 -3.82
C GLU A 70 18.82 19.34 -3.40
N LYS A 71 18.97 18.78 -2.20
CA LYS A 71 18.02 17.77 -1.67
C LYS A 71 16.61 18.35 -1.52
N LYS A 72 16.48 19.62 -1.10
CA LYS A 72 15.17 20.30 -1.02
C LYS A 72 14.55 20.46 -2.41
N MET A 73 15.35 20.81 -3.41
CA MET A 73 14.88 20.94 -4.79
C MET A 73 14.45 19.60 -5.38
N GLN A 74 15.21 18.52 -5.13
CA GLN A 74 14.82 17.17 -5.52
C GLN A 74 13.50 16.73 -4.88
N GLN A 75 13.33 16.98 -3.57
CA GLN A 75 12.08 16.69 -2.86
C GLN A 75 10.90 17.49 -3.42
N LYS A 76 11.11 18.78 -3.71
CA LYS A 76 10.08 19.65 -4.32
C LYS A 76 9.66 19.14 -5.70
N ALA A 77 10.63 18.76 -6.54
CA ALA A 77 10.37 18.20 -7.86
C ALA A 77 9.63 16.86 -7.78
N ALA A 78 10.03 15.95 -6.88
CA ALA A 78 9.36 14.68 -6.66
C ALA A 78 7.92 14.88 -6.18
N HIS A 79 7.70 15.81 -5.25
CA HIS A 79 6.38 16.14 -4.74
C HIS A 79 5.47 16.74 -5.83
N GLN A 80 6.02 17.59 -6.69
CA GLN A 80 5.29 18.17 -7.82
C GLN A 80 4.87 17.09 -8.84
N ARG A 81 5.80 16.21 -9.22
CA ARG A 81 5.51 15.06 -10.10
C ARG A 81 4.41 14.17 -9.53
N TYR A 82 4.47 13.87 -8.23
CA TYR A 82 3.43 13.08 -7.55
C TYR A 82 2.04 13.75 -7.65
N LYS A 83 1.97 15.07 -7.42
CA LYS A 83 0.72 15.82 -7.55
C LYS A 83 0.16 15.77 -8.97
N GLU A 84 1.01 15.94 -9.99
CA GLU A 84 0.61 15.90 -11.40
C GLU A 84 0.06 14.53 -11.79
N VAL A 85 0.77 13.45 -11.43
CA VAL A 85 0.30 12.07 -11.67
C VAL A 85 -1.03 11.81 -10.97
N LYS A 86 -1.17 12.27 -9.71
CA LYS A 86 -2.42 12.14 -8.95
C LYS A 86 -3.57 12.88 -9.63
N GLN A 87 -3.36 14.11 -10.09
CA GLN A 87 -4.38 14.89 -10.78
C GLN A 87 -4.77 14.25 -12.11
N ALA A 88 -3.79 13.83 -12.92
CA ALA A 88 -4.05 13.13 -14.17
C ALA A 88 -4.92 11.86 -13.97
N ALA A 89 -4.64 11.07 -12.93
CA ALA A 89 -5.45 9.90 -12.60
C ALA A 89 -6.90 10.25 -12.21
N ILE A 90 -7.08 11.32 -11.43
CA ILE A 90 -8.41 11.84 -11.05
C ILE A 90 -9.18 12.32 -12.29
N ASP A 91 -8.51 13.05 -13.18
CA ASP A 91 -9.13 13.61 -14.37
C ASP A 91 -9.54 12.52 -15.36
N VAL A 92 -8.72 11.50 -15.56
CA VAL A 92 -9.10 10.31 -16.37
C VAL A 92 -10.35 9.65 -15.79
N ARG A 93 -10.44 9.50 -14.46
CA ARG A 93 -11.64 8.93 -13.81
C ARG A 93 -12.87 9.82 -14.02
N LYS A 94 -12.74 11.14 -13.84
CA LYS A 94 -13.84 12.10 -14.06
C LYS A 94 -14.31 12.07 -15.52
N GLN A 95 -13.38 12.07 -16.48
CA GLN A 95 -13.71 12.01 -17.90
C GLN A 95 -14.46 10.73 -18.26
N LYS A 96 -14.03 9.57 -17.75
CA LYS A 96 -14.75 8.30 -17.94
C LYS A 96 -16.18 8.36 -17.40
N LEU A 97 -16.35 8.89 -16.19
CA LEU A 97 -17.68 9.03 -15.56
C LEU A 97 -18.58 9.99 -16.36
N GLN A 98 -18.05 11.14 -16.80
CA GLN A 98 -18.80 12.11 -17.60
C GLN A 98 -19.22 11.54 -18.95
N LYS A 99 -18.33 10.80 -19.63
CA LYS A 99 -18.66 10.10 -20.88
C LYS A 99 -19.79 9.09 -20.67
N ALA A 100 -19.71 8.27 -19.62
CA ALA A 100 -20.76 7.30 -19.29
C ALA A 100 -22.10 7.98 -18.95
N ARG A 101 -22.07 9.11 -18.25
CA ARG A 101 -23.28 9.89 -17.94
C ARG A 101 -23.93 10.44 -19.20
N LYS A 102 -23.16 11.08 -20.08
CA LYS A 102 -23.65 11.60 -21.36
C LYS A 102 -24.29 10.50 -22.21
N GLN A 103 -23.62 9.35 -22.33
CA GLN A 103 -24.18 8.20 -23.05
C GLN A 103 -25.54 7.73 -22.50
N ARG A 104 -25.75 7.76 -21.18
CA ARG A 104 -27.04 7.41 -20.56
C ARG A 104 -28.11 8.46 -20.84
N GLU A 105 -27.75 9.74 -20.75
CA GLU A 105 -28.65 10.85 -21.05
C GLU A 105 -29.08 10.81 -22.53
N ASP A 106 -28.13 10.63 -23.46
CA ASP A 106 -28.41 10.50 -24.89
C ASP A 106 -29.29 9.27 -25.20
N ALA A 107 -29.03 8.14 -24.53
CA ALA A 107 -29.84 6.94 -24.69
C ALA A 107 -31.27 7.14 -24.16
N LYS A 108 -31.43 7.88 -23.06
CA LYS A 108 -32.75 8.23 -22.50
C LYS A 108 -33.50 9.15 -23.45
N GLN A 109 -32.85 10.20 -23.96
CA GLN A 109 -33.42 11.11 -24.96
C GLN A 109 -33.84 10.37 -26.22
N ARG A 110 -32.96 9.52 -26.78
CA ARG A 110 -33.30 8.67 -27.93
C ARG A 110 -34.50 7.76 -27.68
N LYS A 111 -34.63 7.19 -26.47
CA LYS A 111 -35.81 6.38 -26.10
C LYS A 111 -37.06 7.24 -26.03
N GLU A 112 -37.00 8.41 -25.42
CA GLU A 112 -38.14 9.35 -25.32
C GLU A 112 -38.57 9.85 -26.69
N GLU A 113 -37.63 10.18 -27.57
CA GLU A 113 -37.90 10.57 -28.96
C GLU A 113 -38.49 9.40 -29.76
N ASN A 114 -37.94 8.20 -29.63
CA ASN A 114 -38.47 7.02 -30.29
C ASN A 114 -39.88 6.69 -29.79
N GLN A 115 -40.13 6.81 -28.48
CA GLN A 115 -41.47 6.69 -27.90
C GLN A 115 -42.40 7.73 -28.52
N ARG A 116 -42.01 9.02 -28.52
CA ARG A 116 -42.79 10.11 -29.13
C ARG A 116 -43.09 9.88 -30.60
N LYS A 117 -42.12 9.41 -31.40
CA LYS A 117 -42.28 9.10 -32.83
C LYS A 117 -43.15 7.85 -33.05
N SER A 118 -43.01 6.84 -32.20
CA SER A 118 -43.75 5.57 -32.27
C SER A 118 -45.20 5.66 -31.78
N LEU A 119 -45.54 6.74 -31.06
CA LEU A 119 -46.92 7.05 -30.66
C LEU A 119 -47.74 7.49 -31.90
N VAL A 120 -48.08 6.52 -32.75
CA VAL A 120 -49.09 6.68 -33.80
C VAL A 120 -50.45 6.52 -33.14
N THR A 121 -51.03 7.65 -32.70
CA THR A 121 -52.33 7.69 -32.02
C THR A 121 -53.41 8.26 -32.95
N GLN A 122 -54.62 7.71 -32.85
CA GLN A 122 -55.81 8.26 -33.50
C GLN A 122 -56.63 9.04 -32.47
N ALA A 123 -57.10 10.23 -32.83
CA ALA A 123 -57.99 11.01 -31.98
C ALA A 123 -59.39 10.38 -31.96
N VAL A 124 -59.84 9.90 -30.79
CA VAL A 124 -61.21 9.41 -30.61
C VAL A 124 -62.12 10.58 -30.24
N THR A 125 -62.83 11.14 -31.22
CA THR A 125 -63.69 12.32 -31.04
C THR A 125 -65.13 11.98 -30.65
N ASN A 126 -65.60 10.75 -30.93
CA ASN A 126 -66.99 10.38 -30.67
C ASN A 126 -67.25 10.05 -29.18
N PRO A 127 -68.22 10.72 -28.51
CA PRO A 127 -68.47 10.52 -27.08
C PRO A 127 -69.06 9.14 -26.75
N LYS A 128 -69.82 8.53 -27.67
CA LYS A 128 -70.40 7.19 -27.44
C LYS A 128 -69.31 6.12 -27.44
N THR A 129 -68.31 6.24 -28.30
CA THR A 129 -67.18 5.29 -28.36
C THR A 129 -66.25 5.47 -27.15
N LEU A 130 -66.00 6.70 -26.71
CA LEU A 130 -65.25 6.97 -25.47
C LEU A 130 -65.92 6.33 -24.24
N LYS A 131 -67.24 6.47 -24.10
CA LYS A 131 -67.99 5.83 -23.00
C LYS A 131 -67.84 4.31 -22.99
N LYS A 132 -67.93 3.66 -24.18
CA LYS A 132 -67.72 2.20 -24.31
C LYS A 132 -66.30 1.80 -23.89
N MET A 133 -65.29 2.52 -24.37
CA MET A 133 -63.89 2.24 -24.03
C MET A 133 -63.59 2.48 -22.54
N MET A 134 -64.20 3.48 -21.91
CA MET A 134 -64.05 3.75 -20.47
C MET A 134 -64.67 2.67 -19.58
N ALA A 135 -65.73 2.00 -20.05
CA ALA A 135 -66.39 0.93 -19.31
C ALA A 135 -65.56 -0.37 -19.26
N SER A 136 -64.72 -0.63 -20.27
CA SER A 136 -63.85 -1.82 -20.33
C SER A 136 -62.47 -1.55 -19.74
N LYS A 137 -62.05 -2.35 -18.74
CA LYS A 137 -60.72 -2.25 -18.12
C LYS A 137 -59.57 -2.38 -19.13
N LYS A 138 -59.74 -3.18 -20.19
CA LYS A 138 -58.72 -3.39 -21.23
C LYS A 138 -58.66 -2.22 -22.20
N GLU A 139 -59.80 -1.70 -22.64
CA GLU A 139 -59.87 -0.60 -23.61
C GLU A 139 -59.52 0.74 -22.97
N ARG A 140 -59.90 0.95 -21.71
CA ARG A 140 -59.50 2.13 -20.94
C ARG A 140 -57.99 2.29 -20.84
N LYS A 141 -57.23 1.19 -20.78
CA LYS A 141 -55.76 1.21 -20.78
C LYS A 141 -55.14 1.65 -22.11
N LYS A 142 -55.90 1.59 -23.21
CA LYS A 142 -55.48 2.05 -24.55
C LYS A 142 -55.71 3.55 -24.73
N LEU A 143 -56.62 4.15 -23.96
CA LEU A 143 -56.84 5.59 -23.96
C LEU A 143 -55.67 6.27 -23.25
N MET A 144 -55.00 7.18 -23.94
CA MET A 144 -54.01 8.07 -23.36
C MET A 144 -54.56 9.49 -23.39
N LYS A 145 -54.32 10.27 -22.34
CA LYS A 145 -54.63 11.71 -22.33
C LYS A 145 -53.49 12.43 -23.05
N ALA A 146 -53.79 13.00 -24.21
CA ALA A 146 -52.87 13.85 -24.94
C ALA A 146 -53.44 15.27 -24.97
N ASP A 147 -52.65 16.27 -24.59
CA ASP A 147 -53.03 17.67 -24.71
C ASP A 147 -52.93 18.05 -26.19
N THR A 148 -54.07 18.09 -26.90
CA THR A 148 -54.15 18.45 -28.32
C THR A 148 -54.22 19.97 -28.56
N LEU A 149 -54.19 20.78 -27.51
CA LEU A 149 -54.18 22.24 -27.60
C LEU A 149 -52.77 22.77 -27.92
N LYS A 150 -52.39 22.70 -29.20
CA LYS A 150 -51.41 23.59 -29.86
C LYS A 150 -51.31 23.26 -31.37
N SER A 151 -52.31 23.67 -32.15
CA SER A 151 -52.16 23.91 -33.60
C SER A 151 -53.43 24.52 -34.21
N VAL A 152 -53.73 25.79 -33.92
CA VAL A 152 -54.36 26.75 -34.86
C VAL A 152 -53.98 28.14 -34.36
N GLY A 153 -53.25 28.88 -35.20
CA GLY A 153 -52.79 30.25 -35.01
C GLY A 153 -51.95 30.61 -36.22
#